data_AF-A0A509KWQ2-F1
#
_entry.id   AF-A0A509KWQ2-F1
#
_cell.length_a   1.000
_cell.length_b   1.000
_cell.length_c   1.000
_cell.angle_alpha   90.00
_cell.angle_beta   90.00
_cell.angle_gamma   90.00
#
_symmetry.space_group_name_H-M   'P 1'
#
loop_
_entity.id
_entity.type
_entity.pdbx_description
1 polymer ?
#
loop_
_entity_poly.entity_id
_entity_poly.type
_entity_poly.pdbx_seq_one_letter_code
_entity_poly.pdbx_strand_id
1 'polypeptide(L)'
;MVAGNAAAAGTKCRQIANGKVYDVDGIVHPVHRAKVEALEEIVEETNGNPLFILYEFRHDLDSIMDLLGKDAVCITGVTGVKLERIIDKFNAGDLPYLVAHPGSTHGLNIQGSCRHMVWYGITWNLEHFIQAVWRLYRQGQCGKMVLCYMLVAKDTLDERVVTVLEHKEKEQTHLENLLMEYHR
;
A
#
# COMPACT_ATOMS: atom_id res chain seq x y z
N MET A 1 -24.92 -3.67 -10.81
CA MET A 1 -23.73 -4.42 -10.36
C MET A 1 -24.11 -5.87 -10.17
N VAL A 2 -23.45 -6.82 -10.83
CA VAL A 2 -23.66 -8.26 -10.61
C VAL A 2 -22.31 -8.87 -10.22
N ALA A 3 -22.26 -9.55 -9.08
CA ALA A 3 -21.09 -10.32 -8.65
C ALA A 3 -21.43 -11.81 -8.83
N GLY A 4 -20.71 -12.50 -9.73
CA GLY A 4 -21.00 -13.90 -10.07
C GLY A 4 -20.60 -14.91 -9.00
N ASN A 5 -19.83 -14.51 -7.98
CA ASN A 5 -19.42 -15.36 -6.85
C ASN A 5 -18.98 -14.51 -5.63
N ALA A 6 -18.75 -15.17 -4.49
CA ALA A 6 -18.36 -14.51 -3.23
C ALA A 6 -17.03 -13.72 -3.32
N ALA A 7 -16.06 -14.18 -4.13
CA ALA A 7 -14.80 -13.48 -4.34
C ALA A 7 -14.99 -12.18 -5.15
N ALA A 8 -15.83 -12.22 -6.18
CA ALA A 8 -16.22 -11.05 -6.97
C ALA A 8 -17.01 -10.05 -6.11
N ALA A 9 -17.91 -10.54 -5.25
CA ALA A 9 -18.64 -9.69 -4.31
C ALA A 9 -17.69 -9.01 -3.32
N GLY A 10 -16.75 -9.76 -2.72
CA GLY A 10 -15.75 -9.20 -1.82
C GLY A 10 -14.85 -8.15 -2.48
N THR A 11 -14.48 -8.37 -3.74
CA THR A 11 -13.71 -7.40 -4.52
C THR A 11 -14.52 -6.10 -4.73
N LYS A 12 -15.80 -6.19 -5.09
CA LYS A 12 -16.67 -5.02 -5.25
C LYS A 12 -16.86 -4.26 -3.93
N CYS A 13 -17.01 -4.96 -2.80
CA CYS A 13 -17.11 -4.33 -1.49
C CYS A 13 -15.85 -3.51 -1.16
N ARG A 14 -14.65 -4.04 -1.44
CA ARG A 14 -13.40 -3.27 -1.23
C ARG A 14 -13.25 -2.09 -2.18
N GLN A 15 -13.68 -2.24 -3.44
CA GLN A 15 -13.71 -1.13 -4.38
C GLN A 15 -14.60 0.00 -3.83
N ILE A 16 -15.81 -0.34 -3.42
CA ILE A 16 -16.74 0.61 -2.78
C ILE A 16 -16.11 1.25 -1.53
N ALA A 17 -15.47 0.48 -0.65
CA ALA A 17 -14.76 1.01 0.52
C ALA A 17 -13.62 1.99 0.16
N ASN A 18 -12.97 1.79 -1.00
CA ASN A 18 -11.97 2.71 -1.55
C ASN A 18 -12.58 3.94 -2.27
N GLY A 19 -13.92 4.02 -2.35
CA GLY A 19 -14.67 5.17 -2.85
C GLY A 19 -15.04 5.11 -4.32
N LYS A 20 -14.66 4.08 -5.07
CA LYS A 20 -14.97 3.92 -6.51
C LYS A 20 -15.20 2.45 -6.85
N VAL A 21 -16.09 2.14 -7.79
CA VAL A 21 -16.38 0.76 -8.18
C VAL A 21 -16.46 0.61 -9.69
N TYR A 22 -15.90 -0.48 -10.24
CA TYR A 22 -16.09 -0.76 -11.66
C TYR A 22 -17.50 -1.30 -11.89
N ASP A 23 -18.12 -1.06 -13.04
CA ASP A 23 -19.28 -1.84 -13.48
C ASP A 23 -18.85 -3.13 -14.19
N VAL A 24 -19.74 -3.70 -15.01
CA VAL A 24 -19.50 -4.92 -15.78
C VAL A 24 -18.69 -4.66 -17.05
N ASP A 25 -18.70 -3.42 -17.55
CA ASP A 25 -17.99 -2.97 -18.74
C ASP A 25 -16.59 -2.40 -18.39
N GLY A 26 -16.26 -2.37 -17.09
CA GLY A 26 -15.00 -1.85 -16.59
C GLY A 26 -15.00 -0.33 -16.42
N ILE A 27 -16.16 0.33 -16.49
CA ILE A 27 -16.29 1.77 -16.26
C ILE A 27 -16.25 2.02 -14.76
N VAL A 28 -15.47 3.03 -14.34
CA VAL A 28 -15.32 3.43 -12.94
C VAL A 28 -16.45 4.37 -12.54
N HIS A 29 -17.17 4.02 -11.47
CA HIS A 29 -18.23 4.82 -10.87
C HIS A 29 -17.78 5.35 -9.51
N PRO A 30 -17.77 6.67 -9.27
CA PRO A 30 -17.50 7.21 -7.94
C PRO A 30 -18.63 6.92 -6.97
N VAL A 31 -18.27 6.64 -5.72
CA VAL A 31 -19.20 6.39 -4.60
C VAL A 31 -19.04 7.45 -3.51
N HIS A 32 -17.79 7.68 -3.07
CA HIS A 32 -17.45 8.69 -2.06
C HIS A 32 -15.95 9.04 -2.14
N ARG A 33 -15.50 10.00 -1.32
CA ARG A 33 -14.11 10.47 -1.29
C ARG A 33 -13.36 10.26 0.04
N ALA A 34 -13.98 9.60 1.02
CA ALA A 34 -13.44 9.43 2.38
C ALA A 34 -11.95 9.01 2.46
N LYS A 35 -11.48 8.04 1.65
CA LYS A 35 -10.04 7.65 1.67
C LYS A 35 -9.12 8.68 1.01
N VAL A 36 -9.62 9.45 0.05
CA VAL A 36 -8.87 10.57 -0.53
C VAL A 36 -8.73 11.68 0.50
N GLU A 37 -9.81 12.01 1.21
CA GLU A 37 -9.82 13.00 2.30
C GLU A 37 -8.87 12.57 3.43
N ALA A 38 -8.89 11.30 3.86
CA ALA A 38 -7.96 10.79 4.85
C ALA A 38 -6.49 10.79 4.36
N LEU A 39 -6.25 10.58 3.06
CA LEU A 39 -4.90 10.71 2.49
C LEU A 39 -4.44 12.16 2.50
N GLU A 40 -5.32 13.11 2.20
CA GLU A 40 -5.04 14.55 2.24
C GLU A 40 -4.62 14.98 3.66
N GLU A 41 -5.34 14.53 4.69
CA GLU A 41 -4.98 14.78 6.10
C GLU A 41 -3.57 14.27 6.45
N ILE A 42 -3.20 13.07 5.99
CA ILE A 42 -1.85 12.51 6.22
C ILE A 42 -0.78 13.30 5.46
N VAL A 43 -1.08 13.76 4.24
CA VAL A 43 -0.17 14.59 3.45
C VAL A 43 0.12 15.91 4.18
N GLU A 44 -0.90 16.51 4.80
CA GLU A 44 -0.74 17.70 5.64
C GLU A 44 0.04 17.40 6.93
N GLU A 45 -0.27 16.30 7.62
CA GLU A 45 0.41 15.87 8.86
C GLU A 45 1.91 15.63 8.63
N THR A 46 2.27 15.04 7.50
CA THR A 46 3.66 14.72 7.18
C THR A 46 4.49 15.93 6.77
N ASN A 47 3.89 17.12 6.60
CA ASN A 47 4.56 18.41 6.47
C ASN A 47 5.76 18.41 5.50
N GLY A 48 5.56 17.86 4.30
CA GLY A 48 6.58 17.80 3.25
C GLY A 48 7.62 16.68 3.41
N ASN A 49 7.50 15.81 4.41
CA ASN A 49 8.29 14.59 4.46
C ASN A 49 7.86 13.62 3.35
N PRO A 50 8.80 12.87 2.73
CA PRO A 50 8.45 11.94 1.68
C PRO A 50 7.48 10.85 2.15
N LEU A 51 6.45 10.57 1.34
CA LEU A 51 5.47 9.51 1.56
C LEU A 51 5.61 8.41 0.50
N PHE A 52 5.61 7.17 0.97
CA PHE A 52 5.45 6.00 0.11
C PHE A 52 4.03 5.46 0.18
N ILE A 53 3.28 5.54 -0.91
CA ILE A 53 1.84 5.28 -0.95
C ILE A 53 1.58 4.00 -1.76
N LEU A 54 0.85 3.07 -1.15
CA LEU A 54 0.52 1.77 -1.71
C LEU A 54 -0.96 1.70 -2.07
N TYR A 55 -1.24 1.31 -3.31
CA TYR A 55 -2.60 1.19 -3.84
C TYR A 55 -2.92 -0.25 -4.28
N GLU A 56 -4.21 -0.59 -4.32
CA GLU A 56 -4.68 -1.92 -4.73
C GLU A 56 -5.34 -1.89 -6.13
N PHE A 57 -6.26 -0.95 -6.37
CA PHE A 57 -7.00 -0.87 -7.63
C PHE A 57 -6.49 0.27 -8.54
N ARG A 58 -6.65 0.14 -9.86
CA ARG A 58 -6.22 1.20 -10.80
C ARG A 58 -6.88 2.55 -10.54
N HIS A 59 -8.18 2.57 -10.21
CA HIS A 59 -8.90 3.78 -9.81
C HIS A 59 -8.39 4.41 -8.50
N ASP A 60 -7.74 3.64 -7.63
CA ASP A 60 -7.09 4.17 -6.43
C ASP A 60 -5.87 4.99 -6.84
N LEU A 61 -5.03 4.41 -7.70
CA LEU A 61 -3.89 5.12 -8.29
C LEU A 61 -4.34 6.41 -8.95
N ASP A 62 -5.41 6.38 -9.76
CA ASP A 62 -5.92 7.60 -10.39
C ASP A 62 -6.34 8.64 -9.35
N SER A 63 -7.04 8.23 -8.28
CA SER A 63 -7.45 9.15 -7.20
C SER A 63 -6.27 9.75 -6.43
N ILE A 64 -5.22 8.96 -6.20
CA ILE A 64 -3.99 9.39 -5.53
C ILE A 64 -3.24 10.38 -6.42
N MET A 65 -3.10 10.08 -7.71
CA MET A 65 -2.40 10.95 -8.66
C MET A 65 -3.18 12.26 -8.91
N ASP A 66 -4.52 12.20 -8.92
CA ASP A 66 -5.38 13.39 -9.01
C ASP A 66 -5.21 14.31 -7.79
N LEU A 67 -5.08 13.74 -6.59
CA LEU A 67 -4.86 14.50 -5.35
C LEU A 67 -3.46 15.14 -5.31
N LEU A 68 -2.42 14.36 -5.61
CA LEU A 68 -1.02 14.76 -5.42
C LEU A 68 -0.41 15.46 -6.64
N GLY A 69 -1.07 15.36 -7.80
CA GLY A 69 -0.66 16.00 -9.03
C GLY A 69 0.74 15.61 -9.50
N LYS A 70 1.50 16.62 -9.93
CA LYS A 70 2.84 16.46 -10.54
C LYS A 70 3.93 16.02 -9.56
N ASP A 71 3.65 16.11 -8.26
CA ASP A 71 4.62 15.83 -7.20
C ASP A 71 4.63 14.35 -6.82
N ALA A 72 3.69 13.56 -7.36
CA ALA A 72 3.67 12.11 -7.25
C ALA A 72 4.20 11.41 -8.52
N VAL A 73 4.93 10.32 -8.31
CA VAL A 73 5.34 9.42 -9.40
C VAL A 73 4.96 7.99 -9.08
N CYS A 74 4.26 7.36 -10.01
CA CYS A 74 3.99 5.92 -9.95
C CYS A 74 5.15 5.12 -10.55
N ILE A 75 5.62 4.11 -9.81
CA ILE A 75 6.70 3.20 -10.25
C ILE A 75 6.21 1.82 -10.67
N THR A 76 4.91 1.55 -10.63
CA THR A 76 4.36 0.26 -11.06
C THR A 76 4.62 0.04 -12.55
N GLY A 77 5.31 -1.06 -12.89
CA GLY A 77 5.70 -1.38 -14.26
C GLY A 77 6.93 -0.61 -14.76
N VAL A 78 7.58 0.20 -13.92
CA VAL A 78 8.83 0.90 -14.27
C VAL A 78 10.02 0.02 -13.89
N THR A 79 10.98 -0.14 -14.80
CA THR A 79 12.15 -1.02 -14.60
C THR A 79 13.46 -0.37 -15.06
N GLY A 80 14.58 -0.99 -14.68
CA GLY A 80 15.93 -0.61 -15.09
C GLY A 80 16.35 0.79 -14.60
N VAL A 81 17.20 1.45 -15.39
CA VAL A 81 17.82 2.75 -15.07
C VAL A 81 16.78 3.84 -14.75
N LYS A 82 15.58 3.78 -15.35
CA LYS A 82 14.52 4.75 -15.07
C LYS A 82 14.01 4.61 -13.63
N LEU A 83 13.83 3.38 -13.15
CA LEU A 83 13.40 3.11 -11.78
C LEU A 83 14.45 3.59 -10.78
N GLU A 84 15.72 3.23 -11.00
CA GLU A 84 16.85 3.64 -10.15
C GLU A 84 16.89 5.15 -9.98
N ARG A 85 16.80 5.91 -11.09
CA ARG A 85 16.79 7.38 -11.05
C ARG A 85 15.61 7.98 -10.28
N ILE A 86 14.43 7.35 -10.32
CA ILE A 86 13.26 7.82 -9.56
C ILE A 86 13.48 7.55 -8.06
N ILE A 87 13.98 6.36 -7.72
CA ILE A 87 14.27 5.98 -6.34
C ILE A 87 15.38 6.87 -5.75
N ASP A 88 16.42 7.20 -6.51
CA ASP A 88 17.47 8.10 -6.06
C ASP A 88 16.94 9.50 -5.73
N LYS A 89 16.08 10.06 -6.60
CA LYS A 89 15.40 11.34 -6.34
C LYS A 89 14.51 11.29 -5.11
N PHE A 90 13.77 10.20 -4.94
CA PHE A 90 12.93 10.00 -3.76
C PHE A 90 13.76 9.94 -2.48
N ASN A 91 14.83 9.15 -2.47
CA ASN A 91 15.76 9.05 -1.35
C ASN A 91 16.49 10.37 -1.05
N ALA A 92 16.72 11.22 -2.05
CA ALA A 92 17.28 12.56 -1.90
C ALA A 92 16.28 13.58 -1.33
N GLY A 93 14.97 13.28 -1.38
CA GLY A 93 13.89 14.20 -0.98
C GLY A 93 13.42 15.14 -2.09
N ASP A 94 13.92 14.99 -3.32
CA ASP A 94 13.51 15.79 -4.49
C ASP A 94 12.14 15.38 -5.04
N LEU A 95 11.69 14.17 -4.68
CA LEU A 95 10.36 13.66 -5.01
C LEU A 95 9.61 13.39 -3.69
N PRO A 96 8.54 14.14 -3.39
CA PRO A 96 7.83 13.99 -2.12
C PRO A 96 6.94 12.74 -2.08
N TYR A 97 6.35 12.33 -3.21
CA TYR A 97 5.39 11.22 -3.20
C TYR A 97 5.77 10.13 -4.20
N LEU A 98 5.91 8.91 -3.69
CA LEU A 98 6.17 7.72 -4.49
C LEU A 98 4.99 6.77 -4.35
N VAL A 99 4.42 6.36 -5.49
CA VAL A 99 3.21 5.53 -5.51
C VAL A 99 3.50 4.17 -6.17
N ALA A 100 3.08 3.07 -5.54
CA ALA A 100 3.30 1.74 -6.09
C ALA A 100 2.17 0.76 -5.76
N HIS A 101 1.97 -0.22 -6.63
CA HIS A 101 1.25 -1.43 -6.29
C HIS A 101 2.18 -2.33 -5.45
N PRO A 102 1.72 -2.94 -4.34
CA PRO A 102 2.54 -3.77 -3.44
C PRO A 102 3.33 -4.87 -4.15
N GLY A 103 2.73 -5.56 -5.13
CA GLY A 103 3.40 -6.60 -5.90
C GLY A 103 4.54 -6.12 -6.81
N SER A 104 4.67 -4.80 -7.01
CA SER A 104 5.76 -4.19 -7.78
C SER A 104 6.91 -3.67 -6.92
N THR A 105 6.87 -3.89 -5.60
CA THR A 105 7.85 -3.33 -4.65
C THR A 105 9.08 -4.21 -4.43
N HIS A 106 9.14 -5.35 -5.11
CA HIS A 106 10.25 -6.28 -4.96
C HIS A 106 11.56 -5.65 -5.44
N GLY A 107 12.60 -5.74 -4.61
CA GLY A 107 13.94 -5.25 -4.93
C GLY A 107 14.15 -3.73 -4.81
N LEU A 108 13.15 -2.95 -4.41
CA LEU A 108 13.32 -1.50 -4.23
C LEU A 108 14.24 -1.17 -3.05
N ASN A 109 15.02 -0.09 -3.20
CA ASN A 109 15.89 0.44 -2.15
C ASN A 109 15.41 1.83 -1.68
N ILE A 110 14.39 1.86 -0.83
CA ILE A 110 13.69 3.09 -0.36
C ILE A 110 14.20 3.54 1.02
N GLN A 111 15.46 3.23 1.34
CA GLN A 111 16.01 3.32 2.71
C GLN A 111 16.57 4.71 3.07
N GLY A 112 16.40 5.71 2.21
CA GLY A 112 16.97 7.04 2.37
C GLY A 112 16.22 7.92 3.38
N SER A 113 15.39 8.81 2.85
CA SER A 113 14.71 9.89 3.58
C SER A 113 13.30 9.50 4.07
N CYS A 114 12.63 8.60 3.37
CA CYS A 114 11.23 8.25 3.62
C CYS A 114 11.06 7.40 4.89
N ARG A 115 10.15 7.82 5.76
CA ARG A 115 9.78 7.11 6.99
C ARG A 115 8.29 6.86 7.13
N HIS A 116 7.51 7.40 6.19
CA HIS A 116 6.07 7.36 6.23
C HIS A 116 5.58 6.49 5.06
N MET A 117 4.83 5.47 5.39
CA MET A 117 4.15 4.61 4.43
C MET A 117 2.65 4.76 4.61
N VAL A 118 1.91 4.86 3.51
CA VAL A 118 0.44 4.87 3.53
C VAL A 118 -0.09 3.72 2.69
N TRP A 119 -0.86 2.83 3.30
CA TRP A 119 -1.69 1.85 2.60
C TRP A 119 -3.04 2.48 2.30
N TYR A 120 -3.20 3.00 1.07
CA TYR A 120 -4.49 3.50 0.60
C TYR A 120 -5.49 2.35 0.38
N GLY A 121 -5.01 1.27 -0.25
CA GLY A 121 -5.73 0.00 -0.38
C GLY A 121 -4.89 -1.13 0.19
N ILE A 122 -5.45 -1.89 1.13
CA ILE A 122 -4.73 -2.97 1.81
C ILE A 122 -4.84 -4.26 0.98
N THR A 123 -3.70 -4.91 0.75
CA THR A 123 -3.58 -6.18 0.02
C THR A 123 -4.04 -7.37 0.90
N TRP A 124 -4.63 -8.41 0.28
CA TRP A 124 -4.88 -9.69 0.96
C TRP A 124 -3.63 -10.60 1.04
N ASN A 125 -2.59 -10.25 0.29
CA ASN A 125 -1.34 -10.99 0.21
C ASN A 125 -0.37 -10.50 1.30
N LEU A 126 -0.21 -11.33 2.34
CA LEU A 126 0.70 -11.06 3.46
C LEU A 126 2.15 -10.87 3.00
N GLU A 127 2.61 -11.66 2.03
CA GLU A 127 3.99 -11.54 1.54
C GLU A 127 4.23 -10.17 0.89
N HIS A 128 3.29 -9.69 0.07
CA HIS A 128 3.38 -8.32 -0.48
C HIS A 128 3.38 -7.26 0.62
N PHE A 129 2.58 -7.45 1.67
CA PHE A 129 2.52 -6.53 2.81
C PHE A 129 3.87 -6.48 3.54
N ILE A 130 4.38 -7.63 3.97
CA ILE A 130 5.66 -7.75 4.68
C ILE A 130 6.81 -7.24 3.81
N GLN A 131 6.88 -7.66 2.55
CA GLN A 131 7.94 -7.24 1.62
C GLN A 131 7.95 -5.72 1.43
N ALA A 132 6.78 -5.07 1.32
CA ALA A 132 6.69 -3.63 1.20
C ALA A 132 7.13 -2.93 2.49
N VAL A 133 6.68 -3.39 3.67
CA VAL A 133 7.08 -2.85 4.98
C VAL A 133 8.60 -2.94 5.15
N TRP A 134 9.23 -4.05 4.75
CA TRP A 134 10.68 -4.22 4.81
C TRP A 134 11.48 -3.29 3.90
N ARG A 135 10.85 -2.63 2.91
CA ARG A 135 11.53 -1.61 2.09
C ARG A 135 11.84 -0.36 2.88
N LEU A 136 11.02 -0.03 3.88
CA LEU A 136 11.24 1.10 4.78
C LEU A 136 11.88 0.65 6.10
N TYR A 137 11.44 -0.48 6.67
CA TYR A 137 11.93 -1.00 7.94
C TYR A 137 12.95 -2.14 7.74
N ARG A 138 14.23 -1.90 8.07
CA ARG A 138 15.26 -2.96 8.06
C ARG A 138 15.67 -3.32 9.49
N GLN A 139 15.62 -4.61 9.82
CA GLN A 139 16.18 -5.11 11.08
C GLN A 139 17.67 -4.70 11.21
N GLY A 140 18.02 -4.12 12.36
CA GLY A 140 19.38 -3.62 12.66
C GLY A 140 19.54 -2.09 12.56
N GLN A 141 18.54 -1.34 12.07
CA GLN A 141 18.54 0.12 12.20
C GLN A 141 18.11 0.53 13.62
N CYS A 142 19.08 0.66 14.52
CA CYS A 142 18.88 1.30 15.81
C CYS A 142 18.56 2.80 15.58
N GLY A 143 17.29 3.19 15.67
CA GLY A 143 16.91 4.59 15.97
C GLY A 143 16.03 5.35 14.99
N LYS A 144 15.49 4.75 13.92
CA LYS A 144 14.52 5.45 13.03
C LYS A 144 13.16 4.74 13.04
N MET A 145 12.17 5.40 13.64
CA MET A 145 10.77 4.94 13.65
C MET A 145 10.18 5.06 12.23
N VAL A 146 9.59 3.98 11.75
CA VAL A 146 8.79 3.95 10.50
C VAL A 146 7.32 4.03 10.90
N LEU A 147 6.60 4.98 10.31
CA LEU A 147 5.17 5.16 10.52
C LEU A 147 4.42 4.53 9.34
N CYS A 148 3.57 3.56 9.64
CA CYS A 148 2.73 2.87 8.66
C CYS A 148 1.27 3.25 8.91
N TYR A 149 0.71 4.08 8.04
CA TYR A 149 -0.69 4.47 8.05
C TYR A 149 -1.48 3.47 7.21
N MET A 150 -2.57 2.93 7.74
CA MET A 150 -3.49 2.06 7.01
C MET A 150 -4.86 2.72 6.92
N LEU A 151 -5.32 3.03 5.71
CA LEU A 151 -6.64 3.62 5.50
C LEU A 151 -7.70 2.50 5.52
N VAL A 152 -8.36 2.35 6.66
CA VAL A 152 -9.37 1.32 6.92
C VAL A 152 -10.75 1.98 6.98
N ALA A 153 -11.65 1.59 6.08
CA ALA A 153 -13.05 2.00 6.17
C ALA A 153 -13.77 1.15 7.23
N LYS A 154 -14.38 1.82 8.22
CA LYS A 154 -15.11 1.19 9.32
C LYS A 154 -16.33 0.39 8.83
N ASP A 155 -16.60 -0.74 9.47
CA ASP A 155 -17.74 -1.62 9.14
C ASP A 155 -17.68 -2.16 7.69
N THR A 156 -16.46 -2.31 7.16
CA THR A 156 -16.22 -2.84 5.80
C THR A 156 -15.29 -4.05 5.81
N LEU A 157 -15.06 -4.63 4.63
CA LEU A 157 -14.08 -5.72 4.48
C LEU A 157 -12.64 -5.29 4.77
N ASP A 158 -12.32 -4.00 4.84
CA ASP A 158 -10.97 -3.54 5.18
C ASP A 158 -10.55 -4.02 6.56
N GLU A 159 -11.43 -3.94 7.56
CA GLU A 159 -11.17 -4.43 8.92
C GLU A 159 -10.86 -5.93 8.91
N ARG A 160 -11.60 -6.69 8.10
CA ARG A 160 -11.37 -8.12 7.92
C ARG A 160 -10.03 -8.41 7.22
N VAL A 161 -9.60 -7.58 6.26
CA VAL A 161 -8.28 -7.72 5.63
C VAL A 161 -7.19 -7.60 6.69
N VAL A 162 -7.26 -6.57 7.54
CA VAL A 162 -6.28 -6.35 8.62
C VAL A 162 -6.24 -7.55 9.56
N THR A 163 -7.39 -8.01 10.05
CA THR A 163 -7.46 -9.19 10.93
C THR A 163 -6.88 -10.44 10.25
N VAL A 164 -7.18 -10.68 8.97
CA VAL A 164 -6.65 -11.84 8.24
C VAL A 164 -5.15 -11.76 8.07
N LEU A 165 -4.58 -10.58 7.80
CA LEU A 165 -3.13 -10.40 7.71
C LEU A 165 -2.45 -10.70 9.06
N GLU A 166 -3.00 -10.21 10.17
CA GLU A 166 -2.48 -10.51 11.51
C GLU A 166 -2.53 -12.00 11.83
N HIS A 167 -3.61 -12.70 11.45
CA HIS A 167 -3.72 -14.14 11.66
C HIS A 167 -2.71 -14.92 10.83
N LYS A 168 -2.56 -14.58 9.54
CA LYS A 168 -1.59 -15.24 8.64
C LYS A 168 -0.16 -15.05 9.12
N GLU A 169 0.18 -13.88 9.66
CA GLU A 169 1.51 -13.60 10.19
C GLU A 169 1.82 -14.47 11.41
N LYS A 170 0.86 -14.56 12.36
CA LYS A 170 0.97 -15.46 13.51
C LYS A 170 1.14 -16.93 13.12
N GLU A 171 0.36 -17.41 12.15
CA GLU A 171 0.47 -18.78 11.65
C GLU A 171 1.83 -19.05 11.01
N GLN A 172 2.32 -18.12 10.20
CA GLN A 172 3.62 -18.22 9.55
C GLN A 172 4.77 -18.24 10.58
N THR A 173 4.78 -17.33 11.54
CA THR A 173 5.79 -17.30 12.61
C THR A 173 5.74 -18.54 13.48
N HIS A 174 4.54 -19.06 13.78
CA HIS A 174 4.40 -20.30 14.54
C HIS A 174 5.02 -21.49 13.81
N LEU A 175 4.77 -21.63 12.50
CA LEU A 175 5.34 -22.69 11.68
C LEU A 175 6.87 -22.58 11.58
N GLU A 176 7.40 -21.37 11.39
CA GLU A 176 8.85 -21.12 11.35
C GLU A 176 9.55 -21.54 12.65
N ASN A 177 8.94 -21.23 13.80
CA ASN A 177 9.46 -21.64 15.11
C ASN A 177 9.46 -23.16 15.29
N LEU A 178 8.38 -23.86 14.89
CA LEU A 178 8.31 -25.32 14.97
C LEU A 178 9.37 -26.00 14.08
N LEU A 179 9.61 -25.48 12.88
CA LEU A 179 10.66 -26.00 12.00
C LEU A 179 12.06 -25.79 12.59
N MET A 180 12.31 -24.64 13.23
CA MET A 180 13.58 -24.39 13.94
C MET A 180 13.79 -25.31 15.15
N GLU A 181 12.72 -25.67 15.86
CA GLU A 181 12.76 -26.63 16.97
C GLU A 181 12.98 -28.07 16.48
N TYR A 182 12.41 -28.45 15.33
CA TYR A 182 12.53 -29.81 14.76
C TYR A 182 13.92 -30.09 14.14
N HIS A 183 14.66 -29.04 13.80
CA HIS A 183 16.02 -29.11 13.25
C HIS A 183 17.14 -28.97 14.31
N ARG A 184 16.79 -29.00 15.60
CA ARG A 184 17.72 -29.13 16.73
C ARG A 184 17.73 -30.54 17.29
#